data_AF-A0AA40D0K0-F1
#
_entry.id   AF-A0AA40D0K0-F1
#
_cell.length_a   1.000
_cell.length_b   1.000
_cell.length_c   1.000
_cell.angle_alpha   90.00
_cell.angle_beta   90.00
_cell.angle_gamma   90.00
#
_symmetry.space_group_name_H-M   'P 1'
#
loop_
_entity.id
_entity.type
_entity.pdbx_description
1 polymer ?
#
loop_
_entity_poly.entity_id
_entity_poly.type
_entity_poly.pdbx_seq_one_letter_code
_entity_poly.pdbx_strand_id
1 'polypeptide(L)'
;MENSDYPPPTPTGPNHNLSSTPFTTRRATTTPNPAFATKLSQMRLNLAPLVQLTTGQIHPSFPHTLFNFWLLTDAELEELASFYHQRTPCQWTARYPCPVSWPEGLSIEAKRRKIGRFIGLRGCESPVVARLLSEREIENQARRSREEEEERRGKGWYY
;
A
#
# COMPACT_ATOMS: atom_id res chain seq x y z
N MET A 1 -81.45 -36.71 -3.74
CA MET A 1 -80.52 -35.92 -4.58
C MET A 1 -79.19 -35.97 -3.87
N GLU A 2 -78.38 -36.95 -4.27
CA GLU A 2 -77.16 -37.38 -3.61
C GLU A 2 -76.00 -36.50 -4.10
N ASN A 3 -75.35 -35.78 -3.19
CA ASN A 3 -74.18 -34.96 -3.52
C ASN A 3 -72.91 -35.80 -3.37
N SER A 4 -72.26 -36.04 -4.49
CA SER A 4 -70.94 -36.62 -4.63
C SER A 4 -69.87 -35.66 -4.10
N ASP A 5 -69.02 -36.11 -3.17
CA ASP A 5 -67.81 -35.37 -2.76
C ASP A 5 -66.60 -36.30 -2.88
N TYR A 6 -65.79 -36.07 -3.92
CA TYR A 6 -64.56 -36.80 -4.21
C TYR A 6 -63.38 -36.17 -3.43
N PRO A 7 -62.41 -36.95 -2.92
CA PRO A 7 -61.19 -36.37 -2.36
C PRO A 7 -60.24 -35.84 -3.46
N PRO A 8 -59.36 -34.87 -3.15
CA PRO A 8 -58.49 -34.21 -4.15
C PRO A 8 -57.32 -35.11 -4.59
N PRO A 9 -56.80 -34.93 -5.83
CA PRO A 9 -55.69 -35.71 -6.34
C PRO A 9 -54.33 -35.26 -5.76
N THR A 10 -53.51 -36.22 -5.35
CA THR A 10 -52.10 -36.01 -4.98
C THR A 10 -51.24 -35.71 -6.21
N PRO A 11 -50.34 -34.71 -6.17
CA PRO A 11 -49.41 -34.46 -7.28
C PRO A 11 -48.24 -35.46 -7.24
N THR A 12 -48.26 -36.43 -8.15
CA THR A 12 -47.11 -37.31 -8.45
C THR A 12 -46.18 -36.58 -9.42
N GLY A 13 -45.19 -35.86 -8.90
CA GLY A 13 -44.11 -35.29 -9.71
C GLY A 13 -43.05 -36.35 -10.07
N PRO A 14 -42.40 -36.26 -11.25
CA PRO A 14 -41.37 -37.21 -11.67
C PRO A 14 -40.08 -37.00 -10.86
N ASN A 15 -39.57 -38.10 -10.29
CA ASN A 15 -38.28 -38.16 -9.60
C ASN A 15 -37.13 -37.92 -10.61
N HIS A 16 -36.62 -36.69 -10.66
CA HIS A 16 -35.32 -36.43 -11.28
C HIS A 16 -34.22 -36.83 -10.28
N ASN A 17 -33.80 -38.09 -10.33
CA ASN A 17 -32.51 -38.51 -9.76
C ASN A 17 -31.39 -37.83 -10.57
N LEU A 18 -31.04 -36.60 -10.18
CA LEU A 18 -29.76 -36.02 -10.59
C LEU A 18 -28.67 -36.84 -9.92
N SER A 19 -27.99 -37.66 -10.73
CA SER A 19 -26.70 -38.25 -10.40
C SER A 19 -25.75 -37.12 -9.97
N SER A 20 -25.60 -36.97 -8.66
CA SER A 20 -24.63 -36.07 -8.06
C SER A 20 -23.26 -36.67 -8.34
N THR A 21 -22.63 -36.18 -9.41
CA THR A 21 -21.20 -36.45 -9.62
C THR A 21 -20.48 -35.94 -8.37
N PRO A 22 -19.74 -36.79 -7.64
CA PRO A 22 -19.02 -36.31 -6.49
C PRO A 22 -17.97 -35.34 -7.00
N PHE A 23 -18.16 -34.06 -6.71
CA PHE A 23 -17.09 -33.08 -6.80
C PHE A 23 -15.91 -33.67 -6.05
N THR A 24 -14.85 -34.01 -6.79
CA THR A 24 -13.59 -34.44 -6.19
C THR A 24 -13.13 -33.28 -5.32
N THR A 25 -13.41 -33.40 -4.03
CA THR A 25 -12.81 -32.58 -3.01
C THR A 25 -11.34 -32.92 -3.05
N ARG A 26 -10.55 -32.08 -3.72
CA ARG A 26 -9.11 -32.05 -3.50
C ARG A 26 -8.93 -31.81 -2.01
N ARG A 27 -8.70 -32.88 -1.24
CA ARG A 27 -8.09 -32.76 0.08
C ARG A 27 -6.71 -32.19 -0.19
N ALA A 28 -6.62 -30.86 -0.18
CA ALA A 28 -5.36 -30.19 0.01
C ALA A 28 -4.76 -30.82 1.27
N THR A 29 -3.59 -31.43 1.13
CA THR A 29 -2.80 -31.92 2.25
C THR A 29 -2.76 -30.82 3.28
N THR A 30 -3.39 -31.05 4.44
CA THR A 30 -3.62 -30.04 5.48
C THR A 30 -2.36 -29.78 6.28
N THR A 31 -1.21 -29.77 5.61
CA THR A 31 0.05 -29.38 6.21
C THR A 31 0.11 -27.85 6.17
N PRO A 32 -0.01 -27.16 7.31
CA PRO A 32 0.04 -25.71 7.32
C PRO A 32 1.41 -25.26 6.80
N ASN A 33 1.41 -24.38 5.81
CA ASN A 33 2.65 -23.80 5.29
C ASN A 33 3.29 -22.94 6.40
N PRO A 34 4.47 -23.33 6.95
CA PRO A 34 5.08 -22.62 8.08
C PRO A 34 5.52 -21.20 7.69
N ALA A 35 5.87 -20.96 6.43
CA ALA A 35 6.21 -19.63 5.94
C ALA A 35 4.99 -18.71 5.93
N PHE A 36 3.82 -19.22 5.54
CA PHE A 36 2.56 -18.47 5.59
C PHE A 36 2.17 -18.14 7.03
N ALA A 37 2.25 -19.12 7.94
CA ALA A 37 1.96 -18.89 9.37
C ALA A 37 2.90 -17.85 10.00
N THR A 38 4.19 -17.92 9.67
CA THR A 38 5.19 -16.93 10.11
C THR A 38 4.83 -15.53 9.59
N LYS A 39 4.49 -15.43 8.29
CA LYS A 39 4.10 -14.15 7.70
C LYS A 39 2.83 -13.60 8.35
N LEU A 40 1.80 -14.43 8.55
CA LEU A 40 0.57 -14.02 9.22
C LEU A 40 0.85 -13.50 10.64
N SER A 41 1.76 -14.13 11.36
CA SER A 41 2.18 -13.67 12.69
C SER A 41 2.84 -12.29 12.64
N GLN A 42 3.71 -12.03 11.65
CA GLN A 42 4.28 -10.70 11.41
C GLN A 42 3.21 -9.66 11.07
N MET A 43 2.23 -10.04 10.24
CA MET A 43 1.14 -9.14 9.83
C MET A 43 0.24 -8.74 11.01
N ARG A 44 0.16 -9.57 12.06
CA ARG A 44 -0.61 -9.32 13.28
C ARG A 44 0.12 -8.48 14.34
N LEU A 45 1.38 -8.08 14.10
CA LEU A 45 2.11 -7.22 15.03
C LEU A 45 1.39 -5.89 15.20
N ASN A 46 1.12 -5.51 16.46
CA ASN A 46 0.48 -4.25 16.79
C ASN A 46 1.46 -3.08 16.65
N LEU A 47 0.97 -1.95 16.15
CA LEU A 47 1.71 -0.71 16.04
C LEU A 47 1.26 0.26 17.13
N ALA A 48 2.22 0.91 17.77
CA ALA A 48 1.94 1.96 18.74
C ALA A 48 1.45 3.23 18.02
N PRO A 49 0.36 3.85 18.46
CA PRO A 49 -0.16 5.05 17.83
C PRO A 49 0.75 6.26 18.05
N LEU A 50 0.98 7.01 16.98
CA LEU A 50 1.66 8.30 17.05
C LEU A 50 0.65 9.42 17.36
N VAL A 51 1.05 10.39 18.17
CA VAL A 51 0.22 11.56 18.50
C VAL A 51 0.67 12.79 17.70
N GLN A 52 -0.28 13.64 17.32
CA GLN A 52 0.00 14.93 16.71
C GLN A 52 0.56 15.89 17.76
N LEU A 53 1.63 16.61 17.43
CA LEU A 53 2.34 17.47 18.41
C LEU A 53 1.53 18.67 18.91
N THR A 54 0.56 19.15 18.13
CA THR A 54 -0.23 20.35 18.46
C THR A 54 -1.47 20.02 19.28
N THR A 55 -2.15 18.92 18.96
CA THR A 55 -3.45 18.55 19.56
C THR A 55 -3.35 17.38 20.54
N GLY A 56 -2.27 16.60 20.50
CA GLY A 56 -2.13 15.35 21.23
C GLY A 56 -3.02 14.22 20.70
N GLN A 57 -3.77 14.43 19.61
CA GLN A 57 -4.70 13.46 19.06
C GLN A 57 -4.02 12.46 18.12
N ILE A 58 -4.64 11.31 17.95
CA ILE A 58 -4.23 10.26 17.00
C ILE A 58 -5.15 10.35 15.78
N HIS A 59 -4.59 10.22 14.58
CA HIS A 59 -5.40 10.16 13.37
C HIS A 59 -6.34 8.94 13.36
N PRO A 60 -7.63 9.07 12.99
CA PRO A 60 -8.58 7.95 13.02
C PRO A 60 -8.14 6.75 12.17
N SER A 61 -7.53 7.00 11.02
CA SER A 61 -7.00 5.95 10.13
C SER A 61 -5.58 5.49 10.50
N PHE A 62 -5.08 5.79 11.70
CA PHE A 62 -3.76 5.31 12.11
C PHE A 62 -3.78 3.76 12.19
N PRO A 63 -2.83 3.06 11.54
CA PRO A 63 -2.87 1.61 11.49
C PRO A 63 -2.54 0.98 12.83
N HIS A 64 -3.44 0.15 13.35
CA HIS A 64 -3.24 -0.57 14.62
C HIS A 64 -2.32 -1.79 14.49
N THR A 65 -2.19 -2.35 13.28
CA THR A 65 -1.35 -3.52 13.01
C THR A 65 -0.52 -3.30 11.75
N LEU A 66 0.53 -4.10 11.59
CA LEU A 66 1.32 -4.10 10.36
C LEU A 66 0.44 -4.41 9.14
N PHE A 67 -0.52 -5.32 9.25
CA PHE A 67 -1.49 -5.59 8.19
C PHE A 67 -2.32 -4.36 7.82
N ASN A 68 -2.89 -3.66 8.80
CA ASN A 68 -3.70 -2.47 8.52
C ASN A 68 -2.85 -1.39 7.83
N PHE A 69 -1.57 -1.25 8.19
CA PHE A 69 -0.66 -0.34 7.51
C PHE A 69 -0.53 -0.64 6.00
N TRP A 70 -0.41 -1.92 5.63
CA TRP A 70 -0.31 -2.32 4.22
C TRP A 70 -1.63 -2.15 3.44
N LEU A 71 -2.76 -2.00 4.14
CA LEU A 71 -4.06 -1.74 3.54
C LEU A 71 -4.39 -0.26 3.36
N LEU A 72 -3.58 0.65 3.92
CA LEU A 72 -3.81 2.10 3.78
C LEU A 72 -3.89 2.50 2.30
N THR A 73 -4.96 3.21 1.97
CA THR A 73 -5.23 3.77 0.65
C THR A 73 -4.35 4.99 0.39
N ASP A 74 -4.29 5.41 -0.87
CA ASP A 74 -3.55 6.62 -1.25
C ASP A 74 -4.06 7.87 -0.51
N ALA A 75 -5.38 8.00 -0.40
CA ALA A 75 -6.03 9.11 0.31
C ALA A 75 -5.71 9.13 1.81
N GLU A 76 -5.77 7.97 2.48
CA GLU A 76 -5.45 7.88 3.91
C GLU A 76 -3.97 8.21 4.19
N LEU A 77 -3.06 7.83 3.29
CA LEU A 77 -1.64 8.17 3.41
C LEU A 77 -1.41 9.69 3.29
N GLU A 78 -2.10 10.34 2.36
CA GLU A 78 -2.09 11.80 2.19
C GLU A 78 -2.68 12.54 3.40
N GLU A 79 -3.76 12.01 3.95
CA GLU A 79 -4.41 12.57 5.13
C GLU A 79 -3.52 12.44 6.37
N LEU A 80 -2.92 11.26 6.58
CA LEU A 80 -1.92 11.03 7.63
C LEU A 80 -0.74 12.01 7.51
N ALA A 81 -0.18 12.15 6.31
CA ALA A 81 0.93 13.09 6.08
C ALA A 81 0.53 14.54 6.38
N SER A 82 -0.69 14.94 6.02
CA SER A 82 -1.21 16.29 6.30
C SER A 82 -1.42 16.51 7.80
N PHE A 83 -2.08 15.56 8.47
CA PHE A 83 -2.39 15.59 9.90
C PHE A 83 -1.13 15.74 10.77
N TYR A 84 -0.06 15.01 10.43
CA TYR A 84 1.22 15.09 11.15
C TYR A 84 2.18 16.16 10.61
N HIS A 85 1.70 17.17 9.88
CA HIS A 85 2.50 18.28 9.33
C HIS A 85 3.67 17.83 8.42
N GLN A 86 3.57 16.67 7.78
CA GLN A 86 4.59 16.16 6.86
C GLN A 86 4.31 16.58 5.40
N ARG A 87 3.03 16.68 5.01
CA ARG A 87 2.63 17.12 3.66
C ARG A 87 2.76 18.61 3.44
N THR A 88 2.34 19.40 4.43
CA THR A 88 2.47 20.86 4.42
C THR A 88 3.39 21.25 5.57
N PRO A 89 4.72 21.24 5.32
CA PRO A 89 5.69 21.47 6.38
C PRO A 89 5.51 22.82 7.07
N CYS A 90 5.72 22.84 8.38
CA CYS A 90 5.66 24.03 9.22
C CYS A 90 6.63 23.89 10.41
N GLN A 91 6.55 24.79 11.39
CA GLN A 91 7.41 24.78 12.57
C GLN A 91 7.38 23.47 13.39
N TRP A 92 6.33 22.66 13.23
CA TRP A 92 6.15 21.39 13.95
C TRP A 92 6.78 20.19 13.24
N THR A 93 7.03 20.28 11.92
CA THR A 93 7.50 19.15 11.10
C THR A 93 8.81 18.58 11.62
N ALA A 94 9.79 19.45 11.88
CA ALA A 94 11.11 19.06 12.37
C ALA A 94 11.12 18.58 13.83
N ARG A 95 10.00 18.69 14.55
CA ARG A 95 9.88 18.27 15.95
C ARG A 95 9.42 16.82 16.10
N TYR A 96 8.97 16.19 15.01
CA TYR A 96 8.70 14.75 15.01
C TYR A 96 10.01 13.96 15.01
N PRO A 97 10.04 12.72 15.53
CA PRO A 97 11.27 11.92 15.61
C PRO A 97 11.92 11.63 14.25
N CYS A 98 11.10 11.40 13.22
CA CYS A 98 11.56 10.96 11.90
C CYS A 98 10.88 11.76 10.77
N PRO A 99 11.16 13.08 10.62
CA PRO A 99 10.50 13.89 9.61
C PRO A 99 10.75 13.35 8.19
N VAL A 100 9.73 13.48 7.33
CA VAL A 100 9.77 13.04 5.94
C VAL A 100 9.36 14.16 4.99
N SER A 101 10.02 14.22 3.84
CA SER A 101 9.59 15.11 2.75
C SER A 101 8.39 14.51 2.02
N TRP A 102 7.51 15.36 1.49
CA TRP A 102 6.30 14.92 0.78
C TRP A 102 6.10 15.73 -0.52
N PRO A 103 6.91 15.49 -1.56
CA PRO A 103 6.72 16.13 -2.85
C PRO A 103 5.41 15.69 -3.51
N GLU A 104 4.92 16.48 -4.45
CA GLU A 104 3.77 16.13 -5.29
C GLU A 104 4.11 14.97 -6.24
N GLY A 105 3.09 14.22 -6.69
CA GLY A 105 3.26 13.16 -7.69
C GLY A 105 3.87 11.85 -7.16
N LEU A 106 3.92 11.64 -5.84
CA LEU A 106 4.38 10.37 -5.28
C LEU A 106 3.45 9.21 -5.64
N SER A 107 4.03 8.05 -5.94
CA SER A 107 3.28 6.80 -6.03
C SER A 107 2.84 6.31 -4.64
N ILE A 108 1.78 5.50 -4.58
CA ILE A 108 1.28 4.91 -3.32
C ILE A 108 2.38 4.16 -2.55
N GLU A 109 3.28 3.46 -3.25
CA GLU A 109 4.40 2.76 -2.63
C GLU A 109 5.40 3.71 -1.98
N ALA A 110 5.69 4.85 -2.65
CA ALA A 110 6.58 5.86 -2.11
C ALA A 110 5.96 6.55 -0.88
N LYS A 111 4.65 6.84 -0.92
CA LYS A 111 3.88 7.36 0.23
C LYS A 111 3.92 6.37 1.40
N ARG A 112 3.67 5.09 1.15
CA ARG A 112 3.76 4.02 2.18
C ARG A 112 5.15 3.94 2.79
N ARG A 113 6.22 3.97 1.99
CA ARG A 113 7.60 3.98 2.50
C ARG A 113 7.86 5.19 3.39
N LYS A 114 7.43 6.38 2.97
CA LYS A 114 7.57 7.61 3.76
C LYS A 114 6.81 7.54 5.08
N ILE A 115 5.53 7.15 5.08
CA ILE A 115 4.76 6.96 6.31
C ILE A 115 5.36 5.87 7.19
N GLY A 116 5.76 4.74 6.61
CA GLY A 116 6.43 3.66 7.34
C GLY A 116 7.69 4.13 8.06
N ARG A 117 8.55 4.89 7.38
CA ARG A 117 9.73 5.52 8.00
C ARG A 117 9.35 6.51 9.10
N PHE A 118 8.33 7.34 8.86
CA PHE A 118 7.84 8.34 9.80
C PHE A 118 7.34 7.71 11.11
N ILE A 119 6.62 6.59 11.04
CA ILE A 119 6.12 5.86 12.22
C ILE A 119 7.14 4.85 12.81
N GLY A 120 8.34 4.76 12.24
CA GLY A 120 9.43 3.93 12.76
C GLY A 120 9.45 2.47 12.31
N LEU A 121 8.76 2.11 11.21
CA LEU A 121 8.85 0.77 10.61
C LEU A 121 10.19 0.55 9.90
N ARG A 122 10.83 -0.57 10.23
CA ARG A 122 12.03 -1.08 9.55
C ARG A 122 11.68 -1.58 8.14
N GLY A 123 12.58 -1.41 7.18
CA GLY A 123 12.38 -1.85 5.79
C GLY A 123 11.52 -0.91 4.93
N CYS A 124 11.05 0.21 5.49
CA CYS A 124 10.39 1.29 4.76
C CYS A 124 11.37 2.40 4.33
N GLU A 125 12.68 2.15 4.41
CA GLU A 125 13.69 3.09 3.95
C GLU A 125 13.52 3.32 2.45
N SER A 126 13.26 4.57 2.06
CA SER A 126 13.19 4.92 0.65
C SER A 126 14.58 4.66 0.05
N PRO A 127 14.71 3.89 -1.04
CA PRO A 127 16.00 3.71 -1.66
C PRO A 127 16.58 5.09 -1.98
N VAL A 128 17.85 5.30 -1.63
CA VAL A 128 18.59 6.56 -1.84
C VAL A 128 18.50 7.03 -3.31
N VAL A 129 18.14 6.13 -4.22
CA VAL A 129 17.79 6.38 -5.63
C VAL A 129 16.68 7.42 -5.83
N ALA A 130 15.75 7.63 -4.89
CA ALA A 130 14.80 8.75 -4.97
C ALA A 130 15.46 10.15 -4.81
N ARG A 131 16.75 10.18 -4.41
CA ARG A 131 17.62 11.37 -4.41
C ARG A 131 18.56 11.40 -5.63
N LEU A 132 18.54 10.38 -6.47
CA LEU A 132 19.19 10.46 -7.78
C LEU A 132 18.22 11.24 -8.67
N LEU A 133 18.66 12.46 -8.98
CA LEU A 133 18.16 13.42 -9.95
C LEU A 133 17.05 12.90 -10.87
N SER A 134 16.01 13.71 -11.04
CA SER A 134 14.97 13.42 -12.04
C SER A 134 15.62 13.10 -13.40
N GLU A 135 15.00 12.22 -14.20
CA GLU A 135 15.48 11.88 -15.55
C GLU A 135 15.80 13.14 -16.38
N ARG A 136 15.01 14.20 -16.15
CA ARG A 136 15.16 15.55 -16.71
C ARG A 136 16.43 16.29 -16.23
N GLU A 137 16.84 16.11 -14.99
CA GLU A 137 18.12 16.66 -14.49
C GLU A 137 19.32 15.90 -14.99
N ILE A 138 19.21 14.57 -15.12
CA ILE A 138 20.24 13.73 -15.74
C ILE A 138 20.45 14.16 -17.19
N GLU A 139 19.37 14.35 -17.95
CA GLU A 139 19.42 14.83 -19.33
C GLU A 139 20.00 16.25 -19.46
N ASN A 140 19.56 17.18 -18.60
CA ASN A 140 20.09 18.54 -18.59
C ASN A 140 21.58 18.60 -18.23
N GLN A 141 22.03 17.75 -17.31
CA GLN A 141 23.43 17.65 -16.93
C GLN A 141 24.27 17.05 -18.06
N ALA A 142 23.78 16.00 -18.73
CA ALA A 142 24.42 15.42 -19.89
C ALA A 142 24.54 16.43 -21.06
N ARG A 143 23.53 17.28 -21.26
CA ARG A 143 23.56 18.34 -22.27
C ARG A 143 24.63 19.39 -21.97
N ARG A 144 24.70 19.90 -20.73
CA ARG A 144 25.74 20.88 -20.35
C ARG A 144 27.15 20.30 -20.47
N SER A 145 27.35 19.05 -20.07
CA SER A 145 28.65 18.39 -20.20
C SER A 145 29.08 18.23 -21.66
N ARG A 146 28.16 17.97 -22.60
CA ARG A 146 28.48 17.93 -24.03
C ARG A 146 28.86 19.31 -24.58
N GLU A 147 28.13 20.35 -24.18
CA GLU A 147 28.41 21.74 -24.58
C GLU A 147 29.79 22.21 -24.06
N GLU A 148 30.12 21.91 -22.81
CA GLU A 148 31.44 22.22 -22.22
C GLU A 148 32.58 21.44 -22.89
N GLU A 149 32.36 20.15 -23.22
CA GLU A 149 33.36 19.33 -23.91
C GLU A 149 33.60 19.82 -25.34
N GLU A 150 32.55 20.21 -26.06
CA GLU A 150 32.64 20.79 -27.40
C GLU A 150 33.34 22.15 -27.39
N GLU A 151 33.05 23.00 -26.41
CA GLU A 151 33.74 24.28 -26.22
C GLU A 151 35.24 24.08 -25.90
N ARG A 152 35.57 23.09 -25.06
CA ARG A 152 36.95 22.73 -24.72
C ARG A 152 37.69 22.15 -25.93
N ARG A 153 37.01 21.38 -26.78
CA ARG A 153 37.54 20.86 -28.04
C ARG A 153 37.77 21.98 -29.06
N GLY A 154 36.87 22.97 -29.14
CA GLY A 154 37.01 24.14 -30.01
C GLY A 154 38.18 25.05 -29.61
N LYS A 155 38.40 25.25 -28.32
CA LYS A 155 39.54 26.05 -27.78
C LYS A 155 40.90 25.37 -27.98
N GLY A 156 40.94 24.05 -28.16
CA GLY A 156 42.17 23.29 -28.43
C GLY A 156 42.75 23.49 -29.83
N TRP A 157 42.01 24.10 -30.76
CA TRP A 157 42.48 24.40 -32.12
C TRP A 157 43.05 25.81 -32.29
N TYR A 158 43.09 26.61 -31.21
CA TYR A 158 43.49 28.02 -31.20
C TYR A 158 44.77 28.28 -30.37
N TYR A 159 45.62 27.27 -30.16
CA TYR A 159 46.96 27.40 -29.60
C TYR A 159 47.99 26.65 -30.45
#